data_AF-A0A382X5H6-F1
#
_entry.id   AF-A0A382X5H6-F1
#
_cell.length_a   1.000
_cell.length_b   1.000
_cell.length_c   1.000
_cell.angle_alpha   90.00
_cell.angle_beta   90.00
_cell.angle_gamma   90.00
#
_symmetry.space_group_name_H-M   'P 1'
#
loop_
_entity.id
_entity.type
_entity.pdbx_description
1 polymer ?
#
loop_
_entity_poly.entity_id
_entity_poly.type
_entity_poly.pdbx_seq_one_letter_code
_entity_poly.pdbx_strand_id
1 'polypeptide(L)'
;DRLARSVEFVLTESGRVEQAKFHSTVICSKHRFAYEEAMAVLERKPAGDIEQMLHDAHRLAQKLRQARFRSGALDLDVPERKVLLDANGRVSEVRRVENDVSHQLIEEFMLLANETIAREIKRRRAGAIHRVHEEPDTEKLDNLRAQAALMGLRAGNLADQKQAGKFLASLNDHPLADVFRVGYLRCMKRACYSTEPIGHYGLAKEDYVHFTSPIRRYADLIVHRVVYQKARLDATALATAADHISVTERNSADAELDSKLIKLLSHLQRQL
;
A
#
# COMPACT_ATOMS: atom_id res chain seq x y z
N ASP A 1 -5.55 -1.88 -28.21
CA ASP A 1 -6.49 -2.39 -27.19
C ASP A 1 -5.86 -3.43 -26.27
N ARG A 2 -6.38 -3.56 -25.04
CA ARG A 2 -5.96 -4.51 -24.00
C ARG A 2 -7.18 -5.05 -23.26
N LEU A 3 -7.16 -6.34 -22.91
CA LEU A 3 -8.17 -6.94 -22.03
C LEU A 3 -7.91 -6.54 -20.58
N ALA A 4 -8.98 -6.26 -19.83
CA ALA A 4 -8.89 -5.88 -18.42
C ALA A 4 -10.01 -6.51 -17.59
N ARG A 5 -9.74 -6.63 -16.28
CA ARG A 5 -10.76 -6.85 -15.26
C ARG A 5 -10.97 -5.52 -14.54
N SER A 6 -12.15 -4.94 -14.71
CA SER A 6 -12.47 -3.59 -14.24
C SER A 6 -13.40 -3.63 -13.04
N VAL A 7 -13.12 -2.78 -12.06
CA VAL A 7 -14.05 -2.42 -11.00
C VAL A 7 -14.54 -1.01 -11.28
N GLU A 8 -15.84 -0.87 -11.49
CA GLU A 8 -16.51 0.41 -11.73
C GLU A 8 -17.18 0.87 -10.44
N PHE A 9 -16.99 2.14 -10.09
CA PHE A 9 -17.50 2.73 -8.86
C PHE A 9 -18.45 3.89 -9.16
N VAL A 10 -19.55 3.94 -8.41
CA VAL A 10 -20.32 5.16 -8.20
C VAL A 10 -19.99 5.65 -6.80
N LEU A 11 -19.41 6.85 -6.73
CA LEU A 11 -18.92 7.46 -5.50
C LEU A 11 -19.69 8.74 -5.22
N THR A 12 -20.04 8.97 -3.97
CA THR A 12 -20.52 10.29 -3.53
C THR A 12 -19.43 11.33 -3.67
N GLU A 13 -19.80 12.61 -3.62
CA GLU A 13 -18.83 13.69 -3.51
C GLU A 13 -17.92 13.57 -2.28
N SER A 14 -18.35 12.87 -1.22
CA SER A 14 -17.54 12.61 -0.02
C SER A 14 -16.59 11.41 -0.13
N GLY A 15 -16.60 10.70 -1.27
CA GLY A 15 -15.77 9.50 -1.49
C GLY A 15 -16.36 8.21 -0.93
N ARG A 16 -17.65 8.19 -0.56
CA ARG A 16 -18.33 6.97 -0.11
C ARG A 16 -18.76 6.14 -1.34
N VAL A 17 -18.54 4.84 -1.30
CA VAL A 17 -19.02 3.91 -2.32
C VAL A 17 -20.52 3.73 -2.20
N GLU A 18 -21.25 4.05 -3.27
CA GLU A 18 -22.69 3.78 -3.39
C GLU A 18 -22.95 2.51 -4.19
N GLN A 19 -22.17 2.31 -5.25
CA GLN A 19 -22.26 1.13 -6.08
C GLN A 19 -20.87 0.69 -6.54
N ALA A 20 -20.67 -0.62 -6.62
CA ALA A 20 -19.53 -1.22 -7.28
C ALA A 20 -20.00 -2.30 -8.26
N LYS A 21 -19.43 -2.31 -9.46
CA LYS A 21 -19.68 -3.35 -10.48
C LYS A 21 -18.36 -3.93 -10.97
N PHE A 22 -18.40 -5.18 -11.39
CA PHE A 22 -17.23 -5.96 -11.77
C PHE A 22 -17.39 -6.46 -13.21
N HIS A 23 -16.50 -6.03 -14.11
CA HIS A 23 -16.63 -6.26 -15.54
C HIS A 23 -15.36 -6.84 -16.17
N SER A 24 -15.57 -7.62 -17.24
CA SER A 24 -14.49 -7.97 -18.18
C SER A 24 -14.56 -6.98 -19.32
N THR A 25 -13.48 -6.25 -19.57
CA THR A 25 -13.50 -5.07 -20.44
C THR A 25 -12.37 -5.10 -21.46
N VAL A 26 -12.52 -4.29 -22.51
CA VAL A 26 -11.47 -3.94 -23.44
C VAL A 26 -11.16 -2.46 -23.24
N ILE A 27 -9.89 -2.12 -22.99
CA ILE A 27 -9.45 -0.75 -22.75
C ILE A 27 -8.42 -0.31 -23.81
N CYS A 28 -8.35 1.00 -24.02
CA CYS A 28 -7.32 1.65 -24.83
C CYS A 28 -6.81 2.88 -24.08
N SER A 29 -5.66 2.74 -23.41
CA SER A 29 -5.06 3.84 -22.63
C SER A 29 -4.74 5.01 -23.55
N LYS A 30 -5.34 6.17 -23.29
CA LYS A 30 -5.16 7.38 -24.11
C LYS A 30 -3.86 8.12 -23.80
N HIS A 31 -3.31 7.90 -22.61
CA HIS A 31 -2.06 8.51 -22.17
C HIS A 31 -1.32 7.57 -21.21
N ARG A 32 0.00 7.74 -21.09
CA ARG A 32 0.85 7.05 -20.11
C ARG A 32 1.63 8.12 -19.35
N PHE A 33 1.24 8.39 -18.12
CA PHE A 33 1.95 9.30 -17.23
C PHE A 33 3.06 8.57 -16.47
N ALA A 34 4.22 9.20 -16.35
CA ALA A 34 5.12 8.99 -15.22
C ALA A 34 4.60 9.74 -13.97
N TYR A 35 5.07 9.37 -12.78
CA TYR A 35 4.63 10.03 -11.53
C TYR A 35 5.04 11.50 -11.50
N GLU A 36 6.27 11.79 -11.92
CA GLU A 36 6.81 13.15 -11.99
C GLU A 36 6.00 14.03 -12.98
N GLU A 37 5.57 13.46 -14.09
CA GLU A 37 4.71 14.15 -15.07
C GLU A 37 3.31 14.41 -14.50
N ALA A 38 2.71 13.41 -13.85
CA ALA A 38 1.41 13.57 -13.20
C ALA A 38 1.47 14.62 -12.08
N MET A 39 2.54 14.63 -11.29
CA MET A 39 2.78 15.65 -10.27
C MET A 39 2.84 17.06 -10.89
N ALA A 40 3.64 17.23 -11.94
CA ALA A 40 3.76 18.51 -12.63
C ALA A 40 2.42 18.98 -13.23
N VAL A 41 1.57 18.07 -13.72
CA VAL A 41 0.21 18.40 -14.20
C VAL A 41 -0.69 18.86 -13.04
N LEU A 42 -0.59 18.22 -11.88
CA LEU A 42 -1.40 18.55 -10.69
C LEU A 42 -1.01 19.89 -10.06
N GLU A 43 0.22 20.36 -10.24
CA GLU A 43 0.71 21.65 -9.74
C GLU A 43 0.28 22.86 -10.56
N ARG A 44 -0.29 22.64 -11.76
CA ARG A 44 -0.75 23.70 -12.65
C ARG A 44 -2.22 23.52 -13.03
N LYS A 45 -2.76 24.51 -13.74
CA LYS A 45 -4.11 24.38 -14.32
C LYS A 45 -4.11 23.28 -15.41
N PRO A 46 -5.16 22.44 -15.47
CA PRO A 46 -5.26 21.40 -16.48
C PRO A 46 -5.43 22.00 -17.88
N ALA A 47 -4.80 21.36 -18.86
CA ALA A 47 -4.90 21.64 -20.27
C ALA A 47 -5.63 20.48 -20.97
N GLY A 48 -6.92 20.67 -21.23
CA GLY A 48 -7.78 19.68 -21.88
C GLY A 48 -8.29 18.57 -20.95
N ASP A 49 -9.05 17.64 -21.54
CA ASP A 49 -9.93 16.74 -20.80
C ASP A 49 -9.18 15.68 -19.97
N ILE A 50 -8.04 15.17 -20.47
CA ILE A 50 -7.26 14.13 -19.77
C ILE A 50 -6.66 14.68 -18.47
N GLU A 51 -6.15 15.91 -18.51
CA GLU A 51 -5.59 16.54 -17.33
C GLU A 51 -6.68 16.97 -16.37
N GLN A 52 -7.83 17.44 -16.87
CA GLN A 52 -8.99 17.71 -16.03
C GLN A 52 -9.45 16.44 -15.30
N MET A 53 -9.52 15.30 -15.98
CA MET A 53 -9.81 14.01 -15.38
C MET A 53 -8.79 13.64 -14.28
N LEU A 54 -7.50 13.92 -14.49
CA LEU A 54 -6.46 13.68 -13.48
C LEU A 54 -6.66 14.56 -12.23
N HIS A 55 -7.00 15.83 -12.41
CA HIS A 55 -7.33 16.76 -11.32
C HIS A 55 -8.57 16.31 -10.53
N ASP A 56 -9.62 15.85 -11.21
CA ASP A 56 -10.82 15.35 -10.54
C ASP A 56 -10.57 14.03 -9.81
N ALA A 57 -9.79 13.11 -10.41
CA ALA A 57 -9.33 11.89 -9.76
C ALA A 57 -8.48 12.20 -8.51
N HIS A 58 -7.59 13.19 -8.59
CA HIS A 58 -6.81 13.64 -7.44
C HIS A 58 -7.70 14.15 -6.30
N ARG A 59 -8.67 15.04 -6.60
CA ARG A 59 -9.60 15.58 -5.60
C ARG A 59 -10.34 14.46 -4.87
N LEU A 60 -10.78 13.45 -5.60
CA LEU A 60 -11.45 12.28 -5.04
C LEU A 60 -10.49 11.42 -4.20
N ALA A 61 -9.29 11.14 -4.68
CA ALA A 61 -8.27 10.39 -3.95
C ALA A 61 -7.95 11.05 -2.59
N GLN A 62 -7.83 12.37 -2.53
CA GLN A 62 -7.60 13.10 -1.27
C GLN A 62 -8.76 12.92 -0.28
N LYS A 63 -10.00 12.87 -0.74
CA LYS A 63 -11.16 12.58 0.13
C LYS A 63 -11.14 11.15 0.65
N LEU A 64 -10.79 10.18 -0.19
CA LEU A 64 -10.59 8.78 0.19
C LEU A 64 -9.49 8.65 1.25
N ARG A 65 -8.34 9.31 1.01
CA ARG A 65 -7.21 9.35 1.95
C ARG A 65 -7.62 9.89 3.31
N GLN A 66 -8.28 11.05 3.34
CA GLN A 66 -8.77 11.64 4.59
C GLN A 66 -9.75 10.71 5.32
N ALA A 67 -10.66 10.05 4.60
CA ALA A 67 -11.58 9.08 5.21
C ALA A 67 -10.82 7.89 5.81
N ARG A 68 -9.83 7.35 5.09
CA ARG A 68 -8.98 6.24 5.55
C ARG A 68 -8.23 6.58 6.85
N PHE A 69 -7.62 7.75 6.94
CA PHE A 69 -6.94 8.20 8.16
C PHE A 69 -7.92 8.48 9.31
N ARG A 70 -9.11 9.04 9.05
CA ARG A 70 -10.16 9.19 10.06
C ARG A 70 -10.63 7.85 10.64
N SER A 71 -10.60 6.78 9.83
CA SER A 71 -10.92 5.42 10.26
C SER A 71 -9.80 4.75 11.06
N GLY A 72 -8.61 5.35 11.18
CA GLY A 72 -7.51 4.84 12.00
C GLY A 72 -6.32 4.27 11.23
N ALA A 73 -6.25 4.46 9.90
CA ALA A 73 -5.04 4.07 9.17
C ALA A 73 -3.82 4.85 9.68
N LEU A 74 -2.65 4.24 9.59
CA LEU A 74 -1.41 4.82 10.11
C LEU A 74 -0.53 5.30 8.96
N ASP A 75 0.00 6.51 9.07
CA ASP A 75 0.98 7.04 8.12
C ASP A 75 2.37 6.68 8.61
N LEU A 76 2.89 5.58 8.07
CA LEU A 76 4.18 5.01 8.43
C LEU A 76 5.16 5.08 7.27
N ASP A 77 4.88 5.91 6.27
CA ASP A 77 5.75 6.06 5.12
C ASP A 77 7.08 6.64 5.56
N VAL A 78 8.15 5.94 5.20
CA VAL A 78 9.53 6.34 5.40
C VAL A 78 10.17 6.42 4.02
N PRO A 79 10.86 7.51 3.65
CA PRO A 79 11.37 7.65 2.31
C PRO A 79 12.37 6.55 1.94
N GLU A 80 12.12 5.91 0.82
CA GLU A 80 12.95 4.81 0.33
C GLU A 80 14.19 5.33 -0.40
N ARG A 81 15.25 4.53 -0.40
CA ARG A 81 16.47 4.81 -1.18
C ARG A 81 16.47 3.95 -2.44
N LYS A 82 16.45 4.58 -3.61
CA LYS A 82 16.70 3.91 -4.89
C LYS A 82 18.18 3.97 -5.23
N VAL A 83 18.74 2.81 -5.56
CA VAL A 83 20.12 2.66 -6.05
C VAL A 83 20.06 2.61 -7.57
N LEU A 84 20.54 3.67 -8.22
CA LEU A 84 20.64 3.73 -9.68
C LEU A 84 21.98 3.12 -10.10
N LEU A 85 21.94 2.32 -11.15
CA LEU A 85 23.11 1.65 -11.70
C LEU A 85 23.48 2.25 -13.06
N ASP A 86 24.77 2.33 -13.36
CA ASP A 86 25.29 2.61 -14.69
C ASP A 86 25.19 1.37 -15.61
N ALA A 87 25.60 1.54 -16.87
CA ALA A 87 25.61 0.46 -17.85
C ALA A 87 26.53 -0.72 -17.47
N ASN A 88 27.48 -0.51 -16.55
CA ASN A 88 28.39 -1.53 -16.04
C ASN A 88 27.87 -2.18 -14.74
N GLY A 89 26.64 -1.88 -14.32
CA GLY A 89 26.02 -2.41 -13.10
C GLY A 89 26.61 -1.83 -11.81
N ARG A 90 27.30 -0.69 -11.88
CA ARG A 90 27.91 0.01 -10.74
C ARG A 90 26.95 1.09 -10.26
N VAL A 91 26.96 1.38 -8.96
CA VAL A 91 26.13 2.45 -8.40
C VAL A 91 26.57 3.80 -8.98
N SER A 92 25.66 4.45 -9.70
CA SER A 92 25.83 5.81 -10.24
C SER A 92 25.30 6.87 -9.29
N GLU A 93 24.13 6.62 -8.69
CA GLU A 93 23.43 7.56 -7.81
C GLU A 93 22.62 6.80 -6.75
N VAL A 94 22.54 7.34 -5.54
CA VAL A 94 21.59 6.89 -4.52
C VAL A 94 20.61 8.03 -4.27
N ARG A 95 19.35 7.83 -4.68
CA ARG A 95 18.31 8.86 -4.59
C ARG A 95 17.29 8.51 -3.50
N ARG A 96 16.90 9.49 -2.70
CA ARG A 96 15.73 9.39 -1.83
C ARG A 96 14.47 9.58 -2.68
N VAL A 97 13.53 8.66 -2.60
CA VAL A 97 12.25 8.74 -3.29
C VAL A 97 11.16 8.96 -2.25
N GLU A 98 10.40 10.02 -2.43
CA GLU A 98 9.32 10.42 -1.54
C GLU A 98 7.96 9.97 -2.11
N ASN A 99 7.03 9.64 -1.22
CA ASN A 99 5.65 9.32 -1.58
C ASN A 99 4.87 10.63 -1.80
N ASP A 100 5.00 11.18 -3.00
CA ASP A 100 4.33 12.42 -3.39
C ASP A 100 2.83 12.23 -3.68
N VAL A 101 2.16 13.34 -4.02
CA VAL A 101 0.72 13.38 -4.30
C VAL A 101 0.30 12.46 -5.46
N SER A 102 1.16 12.28 -6.46
CA SER A 102 0.88 11.42 -7.61
C SER A 102 0.90 9.93 -7.24
N HIS A 103 1.79 9.54 -6.33
CA HIS A 103 1.84 8.18 -5.77
C HIS A 103 0.60 7.91 -4.90
N GLN A 104 0.26 8.85 -4.01
CA GLN A 104 -0.93 8.78 -3.16
C GLN A 104 -2.22 8.64 -3.97
N LEU A 105 -2.32 9.35 -5.11
CA LEU A 105 -3.49 9.27 -6.00
C LEU A 105 -3.77 7.83 -6.43
N ILE A 106 -2.77 7.13 -6.95
CA ILE A 106 -2.91 5.75 -7.40
C ILE A 106 -3.14 4.83 -6.20
N GLU A 107 -2.41 5.04 -5.09
CA GLU A 107 -2.55 4.26 -3.86
C GLU A 107 -4.02 4.17 -3.43
N GLU A 108 -4.72 5.30 -3.29
CA GLU A 108 -6.09 5.32 -2.77
C GLU A 108 -7.08 4.58 -3.69
N PHE A 109 -6.96 4.70 -5.01
CA PHE A 109 -7.81 3.94 -5.93
C PHE A 109 -7.50 2.44 -5.90
N MET A 110 -6.23 2.06 -5.75
CA MET A 110 -5.86 0.66 -5.60
C MET A 110 -6.41 0.07 -4.29
N LEU A 111 -6.29 0.81 -3.18
CA LEU A 111 -6.83 0.42 -1.87
C LEU A 111 -8.35 0.26 -1.92
N LEU A 112 -9.05 1.19 -2.58
CA LEU A 112 -10.50 1.13 -2.78
C LEU A 112 -10.92 -0.12 -3.56
N ALA A 113 -10.23 -0.44 -4.65
CA ALA A 113 -10.48 -1.63 -5.45
C ALA A 113 -10.25 -2.91 -4.65
N ASN A 114 -9.11 -2.99 -3.96
CA ASN A 114 -8.72 -4.12 -3.12
C ASN A 114 -9.76 -4.42 -2.02
N GLU A 115 -10.17 -3.40 -1.27
CA GLU A 115 -11.19 -3.55 -0.22
C GLU A 115 -12.55 -3.95 -0.78
N THR A 116 -12.98 -3.33 -1.88
CA THR A 116 -14.28 -3.62 -2.49
C THR A 116 -14.34 -5.05 -3.01
N ILE A 117 -13.24 -5.54 -3.59
CA ILE A 117 -13.13 -6.94 -4.03
C ILE A 117 -13.18 -7.88 -2.84
N ALA A 118 -12.50 -7.56 -1.73
CA ALA A 118 -12.56 -8.36 -0.51
C ALA A 118 -13.99 -8.49 0.03
N ARG A 119 -14.73 -7.37 0.10
CA ARG A 119 -16.14 -7.36 0.49
C ARG A 119 -17.03 -8.18 -0.45
N GLU A 120 -16.77 -8.13 -1.75
CA GLU A 120 -17.50 -8.93 -2.74
C GLU A 120 -17.26 -10.44 -2.58
N ILE A 121 -16.02 -10.85 -2.31
CA ILE A 121 -15.67 -12.25 -2.02
C ILE A 121 -16.43 -12.73 -0.78
N LYS A 122 -16.41 -11.94 0.30
CA LYS A 122 -17.14 -12.21 1.54
C LYS A 122 -18.64 -12.32 1.32
N ARG A 123 -19.24 -11.38 0.56
CA ARG A 123 -20.67 -11.40 0.19
C ARG A 123 -21.04 -12.66 -0.57
N ARG A 124 -20.16 -13.15 -1.47
CA ARG A 124 -20.35 -14.39 -2.22
C ARG A 124 -20.05 -15.66 -1.41
N ARG A 125 -19.50 -15.53 -0.20
CA ARG A 125 -18.97 -16.64 0.61
C ARG A 125 -18.00 -17.51 -0.19
N ALA A 126 -17.16 -16.87 -1.00
CA ALA A 126 -16.17 -17.57 -1.81
C ALA A 126 -14.85 -17.68 -1.05
N GLY A 127 -14.17 -18.82 -1.16
CA GLY A 127 -12.81 -18.98 -0.65
C GLY A 127 -11.83 -18.18 -1.49
N ALA A 128 -10.95 -17.43 -0.84
CA ALA A 128 -9.91 -16.63 -1.47
C ALA A 128 -8.68 -16.48 -0.55
N ILE A 129 -7.65 -15.82 -1.08
CA ILE A 129 -6.48 -15.42 -0.31
C ILE A 129 -6.61 -13.95 0.05
N HIS A 130 -6.55 -13.66 1.34
CA HIS A 130 -6.60 -12.34 1.94
C HIS A 130 -5.19 -11.82 2.22
N ARG A 131 -5.03 -10.49 2.14
CA ARG A 131 -3.81 -9.82 2.59
C ARG A 131 -4.08 -9.29 4.00
N VAL A 132 -3.46 -9.93 4.97
CA VAL A 132 -3.76 -9.70 6.38
C VAL A 132 -2.60 -9.06 7.10
N HIS A 133 -2.91 -8.29 8.14
CA HIS A 133 -1.93 -7.63 8.98
C HIS A 133 -2.50 -7.56 10.40
N GLU A 134 -1.95 -8.39 11.27
CA GLU A 134 -2.33 -8.49 12.68
C GLU A 134 -2.02 -7.23 13.48
N GLU A 135 -2.60 -7.16 14.67
CA GLU A 135 -2.31 -6.11 15.64
C GLU A 135 -0.82 -6.14 16.06
N PRO A 136 -0.23 -4.96 16.32
CA PRO A 136 1.13 -4.84 16.79
C PRO A 136 1.31 -5.43 18.19
N ASP A 137 2.57 -5.69 18.52
CA ASP A 137 2.98 -6.18 19.84
C ASP A 137 2.83 -5.06 20.89
N THR A 138 1.94 -5.27 21.87
CA THR A 138 1.59 -4.27 22.88
C THR A 138 2.77 -3.91 23.79
N GLU A 139 3.64 -4.88 24.13
CA GLU A 139 4.83 -4.63 24.94
C GLU A 139 5.83 -3.74 24.18
N LYS A 140 6.02 -3.99 22.89
CA LYS A 140 6.86 -3.12 22.04
C LYS A 140 6.29 -1.71 21.92
N LEU A 141 4.97 -1.58 21.83
CA LEU A 141 4.31 -0.27 21.78
C LEU A 141 4.47 0.51 23.09
N ASP A 142 4.37 -0.17 24.24
CA ASP A 142 4.61 0.46 25.54
C ASP A 142 6.05 0.94 25.69
N ASN A 143 7.01 0.15 25.20
CA ASN A 143 8.42 0.57 25.15
C ASN A 143 8.61 1.80 24.25
N LEU A 144 7.99 1.84 23.06
CA LEU A 144 8.04 2.99 22.17
C LEU A 144 7.40 4.24 22.80
N ARG A 145 6.28 4.06 23.52
CA ARG A 145 5.60 5.12 24.28
C ARG A 145 6.50 5.66 25.41
N ALA A 146 7.22 4.80 26.12
CA ALA A 146 8.17 5.21 27.14
C ALA A 146 9.35 6.00 26.53
N GLN A 147 9.87 5.58 25.38
CA GLN A 147 10.90 6.33 24.63
C GLN A 147 10.41 7.72 24.22
N ALA A 148 9.17 7.83 23.74
CA ALA A 148 8.56 9.12 23.43
C ALA A 148 8.53 10.05 24.66
N ALA A 149 8.11 9.52 25.82
CA ALA A 149 8.06 10.28 27.06
C ALA A 149 9.43 10.80 27.51
N LEU A 150 10.50 9.99 27.38
CA LEU A 150 11.88 10.40 27.68
C LEU A 150 12.36 11.55 26.79
N MET A 151 11.85 11.63 25.57
CA MET A 151 12.14 12.70 24.61
C MET A 151 11.19 13.90 24.74
N GLY A 152 10.36 13.94 25.79
CA GLY A 152 9.40 15.03 26.03
C GLY A 152 8.14 14.97 25.17
N LEU A 153 7.89 13.86 24.47
CA LEU A 153 6.75 13.69 23.57
C LEU A 153 5.61 12.93 24.24
N ARG A 154 4.37 13.37 24.02
CA ARG A 154 3.16 12.74 24.57
C ARG A 154 2.49 11.87 23.51
N ALA A 155 2.82 10.59 23.50
CA ALA A 155 2.33 9.64 22.50
C ALA A 155 0.90 9.11 22.72
N GLY A 156 0.34 9.25 23.93
CA GLY A 156 -0.95 8.64 24.27
C GLY A 156 -0.88 7.10 24.28
N ASN A 157 -2.02 6.42 24.10
CA ASN A 157 -2.05 4.97 23.95
C ASN A 157 -1.72 4.56 22.50
N LEU A 158 -0.51 4.05 22.27
CA LEU A 158 -0.07 3.64 20.93
C LEU A 158 -0.73 2.36 20.40
N ALA A 159 -1.43 1.59 21.24
CA ALA A 159 -2.24 0.45 20.80
C ALA A 159 -3.59 0.90 20.21
N ASP A 160 -4.09 2.07 20.61
CA ASP A 160 -5.26 2.69 19.99
C ASP A 160 -4.85 3.37 18.68
N GLN A 161 -5.34 2.87 17.56
CA GLN A 161 -4.97 3.35 16.22
C GLN A 161 -5.23 4.84 16.01
N LYS A 162 -6.28 5.40 16.60
CA LYS A 162 -6.59 6.83 16.45
C LYS A 162 -5.61 7.70 17.24
N GLN A 163 -5.23 7.27 18.44
CA GLN A 163 -4.21 7.95 19.24
C GLN A 163 -2.83 7.81 18.60
N ALA A 164 -2.47 6.62 18.13
CA ALA A 164 -1.24 6.39 17.37
C ALA A 164 -1.17 7.27 16.11
N GLY A 165 -2.24 7.31 15.31
CA GLY A 165 -2.32 8.17 14.12
C GLY A 165 -2.19 9.65 14.46
N LYS A 166 -2.83 10.12 15.54
CA LYS A 166 -2.67 11.51 16.02
C LYS A 166 -1.24 11.81 16.44
N PHE A 167 -0.60 10.89 17.16
CA PHE A 167 0.80 11.03 17.58
C PHE A 167 1.73 11.11 16.36
N LEU A 168 1.62 10.17 15.43
CA LEU A 168 2.45 10.16 14.21
C LEU A 168 2.24 11.43 13.37
N ALA A 169 0.99 11.88 13.20
CA ALA A 169 0.68 13.12 12.49
C ALA A 169 1.26 14.36 13.18
N SER A 170 1.29 14.39 14.53
CA SER A 170 1.89 15.48 15.30
C SER A 170 3.42 15.60 15.10
N LEU A 171 4.05 14.54 14.57
CA LEU A 171 5.48 14.50 14.33
C LEU A 171 5.86 14.85 12.89
N ASN A 172 4.93 15.19 11.99
CA ASN A 172 5.23 15.32 10.55
C ASN A 172 6.41 16.25 10.24
N ASP A 173 6.53 17.37 10.95
CA ASP A 173 7.63 18.35 10.80
C ASP A 173 8.70 18.22 11.90
N HIS A 174 8.65 17.16 12.70
CA HIS A 174 9.55 16.95 13.83
C HIS A 174 10.82 16.20 13.41
N PRO A 175 12.02 16.57 13.89
CA PRO A 175 13.27 15.86 13.56
C PRO A 175 13.28 14.37 13.91
N LEU A 176 12.41 13.96 14.84
CA LEU A 176 12.26 12.57 15.29
C LEU A 176 11.14 11.79 14.57
N ALA A 177 10.50 12.37 13.55
CA ALA A 177 9.37 11.73 12.84
C ALA A 177 9.73 10.32 12.37
N ASP A 178 10.84 10.21 11.63
CA ASP A 178 11.30 8.95 11.06
C ASP A 178 11.70 7.94 12.15
N VAL A 179 12.23 8.41 13.29
CA VAL A 179 12.57 7.54 14.43
C VAL A 179 11.32 6.86 14.97
N PHE A 180 10.24 7.61 15.18
CA PHE A 180 9.00 7.05 15.71
C PHE A 180 8.20 6.27 14.67
N ARG A 181 8.21 6.67 13.38
CA ARG A 181 7.61 5.87 12.30
C ARG A 181 8.30 4.51 12.16
N VAL A 182 9.63 4.48 12.10
CA VAL A 182 10.42 3.24 12.06
C VAL A 182 10.25 2.42 13.35
N GLY A 183 10.23 3.08 14.51
CA GLY A 183 9.95 2.45 15.79
C GLY A 183 8.61 1.74 15.79
N TYR A 184 7.56 2.43 15.34
CA TYR A 184 6.21 1.87 15.26
C TYR A 184 6.14 0.72 14.25
N LEU A 185 6.76 0.85 13.07
CA LEU A 185 6.88 -0.24 12.09
C LEU A 185 7.51 -1.51 12.69
N ARG A 186 8.47 -1.38 13.61
CA ARG A 186 9.10 -2.52 14.31
C ARG A 186 8.21 -3.16 15.37
N CYS A 187 7.19 -2.45 15.86
CA CYS A 187 6.15 -3.00 16.74
C CYS A 187 5.13 -3.83 15.96
N MET A 188 4.95 -3.54 14.67
CA MET A 188 3.97 -4.23 13.81
C MET A 188 4.41 -5.66 13.47
N LYS A 189 3.42 -6.51 13.22
CA LYS A 189 3.63 -7.84 12.62
C LYS A 189 3.90 -7.68 11.12
N ARG A 190 4.59 -8.64 10.50
CA ARG A 190 4.71 -8.65 9.04
C ARG A 190 3.35 -9.03 8.45
N ALA A 191 2.84 -8.24 7.52
CA ALA A 191 1.67 -8.62 6.76
C ALA A 191 1.95 -9.90 5.94
N CYS A 192 0.95 -10.77 5.81
CA CYS A 192 1.07 -12.05 5.11
C CYS A 192 -0.19 -12.35 4.29
N TYR A 193 -0.16 -13.46 3.55
CA TYR A 193 -1.33 -13.99 2.88
C TYR A 193 -1.95 -15.10 3.71
N SER A 194 -3.26 -15.05 3.90
CA SER A 194 -4.02 -16.04 4.67
C SER A 194 -5.36 -16.33 4.00
N THR A 195 -5.92 -17.51 4.25
CA THR A 195 -7.32 -17.82 3.87
C THR A 195 -8.31 -17.24 4.87
N GLU A 196 -7.87 -16.84 6.05
CA GLU A 196 -8.70 -16.24 7.09
C GLU A 196 -8.70 -14.71 6.98
N PRO A 197 -9.86 -14.05 6.86
CA PRO A 197 -9.97 -12.61 6.71
C PRO A 197 -9.91 -11.89 8.07
N ILE A 198 -8.74 -11.90 8.72
CA ILE A 198 -8.55 -11.26 10.04
C ILE A 198 -8.43 -9.73 9.99
N GLY A 199 -8.38 -9.14 8.79
CA GLY A 199 -8.23 -7.70 8.57
C GLY A 199 -6.78 -7.25 8.40
N HIS A 200 -6.62 -5.93 8.21
CA HIS A 200 -5.35 -5.28 7.94
C HIS A 200 -5.14 -4.06 8.82
N TYR A 201 -4.47 -4.24 9.96
CA TYR A 201 -4.25 -3.24 11.00
C TYR A 201 -3.71 -1.91 10.42
N GLY A 202 -2.57 -1.92 9.74
CA GLY A 202 -1.94 -0.68 9.25
C GLY A 202 -2.80 0.15 8.28
N LEU A 203 -3.78 -0.48 7.62
CA LEU A 203 -4.69 0.20 6.67
C LEU A 203 -6.04 0.56 7.29
N ALA A 204 -6.30 0.14 8.53
CA ALA A 204 -7.61 0.20 9.18
C ALA A 204 -8.73 -0.35 8.28
N LYS A 205 -8.54 -1.58 7.76
CA LYS A 205 -9.52 -2.27 6.91
C LYS A 205 -9.85 -3.64 7.48
N GLU A 206 -11.14 -3.93 7.62
CA GLU A 206 -11.64 -5.23 8.10
C GLU A 206 -11.48 -6.32 7.03
N ASP A 207 -11.71 -5.98 5.77
CA ASP A 207 -11.63 -6.91 4.64
C ASP A 207 -10.63 -6.37 3.63
N TYR A 208 -9.55 -7.11 3.35
CA TYR A 208 -8.53 -6.69 2.41
C TYR A 208 -7.91 -7.85 1.63
N VAL A 209 -7.79 -7.67 0.32
CA VAL A 209 -7.09 -8.59 -0.59
C VAL A 209 -6.20 -7.80 -1.54
N HIS A 210 -5.21 -8.44 -2.15
CA HIS A 210 -4.54 -7.87 -3.31
C HIS A 210 -5.27 -8.27 -4.59
N PHE A 211 -5.66 -7.29 -5.41
CA PHE A 211 -6.37 -7.51 -6.68
C PHE A 211 -5.72 -6.79 -7.87
N THR A 212 -5.02 -5.69 -7.62
CA THR A 212 -4.65 -4.71 -8.66
C THR A 212 -3.31 -4.96 -9.36
N SER A 213 -2.59 -6.04 -9.06
CA SER A 213 -1.28 -6.34 -9.65
C SER A 213 -1.10 -7.82 -10.06
N PRO A 214 -2.04 -8.43 -10.82
CA PRO A 214 -1.98 -9.85 -11.22
C PRO A 214 -0.80 -10.23 -12.12
N ILE A 215 -0.14 -9.25 -12.73
CA ILE A 215 1.05 -9.49 -13.58
C ILE A 215 2.28 -9.85 -12.74
N ARG A 216 2.37 -9.37 -11.51
CA ARG A 216 3.56 -9.51 -10.64
C ARG A 216 3.28 -10.17 -9.29
N ARG A 217 2.03 -10.51 -9.00
CA ARG A 217 1.61 -11.18 -7.76
C ARG A 217 0.59 -12.27 -8.06
N TYR A 218 0.91 -13.49 -7.62
CA TYR A 218 0.04 -14.65 -7.86
C TYR A 218 -1.26 -14.61 -7.02
N ALA A 219 -1.23 -13.97 -5.85
CA ALA A 219 -2.43 -13.77 -5.02
C ALA A 219 -3.52 -13.00 -5.79
N ASP A 220 -3.16 -11.91 -6.46
CA ASP A 220 -4.06 -11.13 -7.28
C ASP A 220 -4.65 -11.97 -8.43
N LEU A 221 -3.85 -12.86 -9.04
CA LEU A 221 -4.34 -13.77 -10.08
C LEU A 221 -5.38 -14.77 -9.55
N ILE A 222 -5.17 -15.32 -8.35
CA ILE A 222 -6.15 -16.17 -7.67
C ILE A 222 -7.44 -15.39 -7.42
N VAL A 223 -7.35 -14.17 -6.89
CA VAL A 223 -8.49 -13.28 -6.67
C VAL A 223 -9.24 -13.00 -7.98
N HIS A 224 -8.54 -12.77 -9.10
CA HIS A 224 -9.16 -12.61 -10.42
C HIS A 224 -9.97 -13.84 -10.83
N ARG A 225 -9.45 -15.05 -10.62
CA ARG A 225 -10.16 -16.31 -10.92
C ARG A 225 -11.41 -16.47 -10.06
N VAL A 226 -11.32 -16.20 -8.76
CA VAL A 226 -12.46 -16.29 -7.84
C VAL A 226 -13.56 -15.30 -8.22
N VAL A 227 -13.21 -14.03 -8.48
CA VAL A 227 -14.20 -12.97 -8.69
C VAL A 227 -14.79 -13.00 -10.10
N TYR A 228 -13.97 -13.18 -11.14
CA TYR A 228 -14.41 -13.02 -12.53
C TYR A 228 -14.69 -14.34 -13.24
N GLN A 229 -14.09 -15.44 -12.81
CA GLN A 229 -14.33 -16.78 -13.38
C GLN A 229 -15.20 -17.65 -12.47
N LYS A 230 -15.55 -17.17 -11.28
CA LYS A 230 -16.31 -17.91 -10.27
C LYS A 230 -15.66 -19.26 -9.93
N ALA A 231 -14.33 -19.32 -9.99
CA ALA A 231 -13.58 -20.52 -9.69
C ALA A 231 -13.83 -20.94 -8.23
N ARG A 232 -14.17 -22.21 -8.03
CA ARG A 232 -14.21 -22.83 -6.70
C ARG A 232 -12.88 -23.52 -6.49
N LEU A 233 -12.11 -22.98 -5.55
CA LEU A 233 -10.79 -23.48 -5.21
C LEU A 233 -10.89 -24.32 -3.94
N ASP A 234 -10.16 -25.43 -3.92
CA ASP A 234 -10.04 -26.28 -2.74
C ASP A 234 -9.38 -25.52 -1.58
N ALA A 235 -9.88 -25.75 -0.36
CA ALA A 235 -9.43 -25.03 0.83
C ALA A 235 -7.96 -25.35 1.16
N THR A 236 -7.55 -26.61 1.00
CA THR A 236 -6.16 -27.04 1.25
C THR A 236 -5.21 -26.41 0.23
N ALA A 237 -5.62 -26.38 -1.04
CA ALA A 237 -4.86 -25.73 -2.10
C ALA A 237 -4.72 -24.21 -1.87
N LEU A 238 -5.77 -23.54 -1.39
CA LEU A 238 -5.73 -22.12 -1.04
C LEU A 238 -4.78 -21.85 0.13
N ALA A 239 -4.84 -22.65 1.19
CA ALA A 239 -3.95 -22.52 2.35
C ALA A 239 -2.48 -22.72 1.93
N THR A 240 -2.20 -23.78 1.16
CA THR A 240 -0.86 -24.07 0.64
C THR A 240 -0.34 -22.94 -0.26
N ALA A 241 -1.21 -22.37 -1.10
CA ALA A 241 -0.86 -21.24 -1.94
C ALA A 241 -0.59 -19.98 -1.10
N ALA A 242 -1.39 -19.70 -0.07
CA ALA A 242 -1.21 -18.55 0.81
C ALA A 242 0.15 -18.62 1.55
N ASP A 243 0.51 -19.79 2.08
CA ASP A 243 1.80 -20.02 2.72
C ASP A 243 2.96 -19.85 1.74
N HIS A 244 2.85 -20.46 0.55
CA HIS A 244 3.89 -20.36 -0.47
C HIS A 244 4.12 -18.93 -0.96
N ILE A 245 3.04 -18.17 -1.19
CA ILE A 245 3.13 -16.76 -1.59
C ILE A 245 3.78 -15.95 -0.46
N SER A 246 3.40 -16.18 0.80
CA SER A 246 3.99 -15.49 1.94
C SER A 246 5.48 -15.80 2.12
N VAL A 247 5.92 -17.03 1.85
CA VAL A 247 7.34 -17.40 1.88
C VAL A 247 8.10 -16.73 0.73
N THR A 248 7.58 -16.80 -0.48
CA THR A 248 8.26 -16.23 -1.67
C THR A 248 8.32 -14.71 -1.66
N GLU A 249 7.31 -14.03 -1.09
CA GLU A 249 7.35 -12.58 -0.83
C GLU A 249 8.52 -12.23 0.11
N ARG A 250 8.69 -12.98 1.20
CA ARG A 250 9.78 -12.78 2.16
C ARG A 250 11.14 -13.00 1.50
N ASN A 251 11.29 -14.13 0.80
CA ASN A 251 12.54 -14.44 0.10
C ASN A 251 12.90 -13.36 -0.94
N SER A 252 11.92 -12.84 -1.67
CA SER A 252 12.15 -11.76 -2.63
C SER A 252 12.57 -10.46 -1.95
N ALA A 253 11.94 -10.09 -0.83
CA ALA A 253 12.28 -8.89 -0.08
C ALA A 253 13.68 -8.98 0.54
N ASP A 254 14.04 -10.14 1.10
CA ASP A 254 15.35 -10.39 1.70
C ASP A 254 16.45 -10.33 0.62
N ALA A 255 16.23 -10.96 -0.55
CA ALA A 255 17.15 -10.89 -1.68
C ALA A 255 17.32 -9.46 -2.24
N GLU A 256 16.24 -8.67 -2.29
CA GLU A 256 16.32 -7.26 -2.70
C GLU A 256 17.16 -6.43 -1.70
N LEU A 257 16.96 -6.66 -0.40
CA LEU A 257 17.71 -5.99 0.66
C LEU A 257 19.20 -6.33 0.59
N ASP A 258 19.54 -7.61 0.45
CA ASP A 258 20.93 -8.07 0.30
C ASP A 258 21.59 -7.47 -0.94
N SER A 259 20.88 -7.46 -2.07
CA SER A 259 21.36 -6.86 -3.32
C SER A 259 21.65 -5.36 -3.14
N LYS A 260 20.73 -4.61 -2.53
CA LYS A 260 20.93 -3.18 -2.22
C LYS A 260 22.13 -2.97 -1.30
N LEU A 261 22.26 -3.77 -0.24
CA LEU A 261 23.36 -3.68 0.72
C LEU A 261 24.72 -3.91 0.03
N ILE A 262 24.85 -4.97 -0.76
CA ILE A 262 26.09 -5.28 -1.50
C ILE A 262 26.48 -4.13 -2.43
N LYS A 263 25.50 -3.56 -3.15
CA LYS A 263 25.74 -2.43 -4.05
C LYS A 263 26.19 -1.17 -3.30
N LEU A 264 25.57 -0.87 -2.17
CA LEU A 264 25.94 0.28 -1.33
C LEU A 264 27.33 0.12 -0.71
N LEU A 265 27.66 -1.06 -0.17
CA LEU A 265 28.99 -1.35 0.36
C LEU A 265 30.07 -1.22 -0.73
N SER A 266 29.80 -1.78 -1.91
CA SER A 266 30.71 -1.68 -3.06
C SER A 266 30.91 -0.23 -3.53
N HIS A 267 29.89 0.62 -3.39
CA HIS A 267 29.97 2.05 -3.71
C HIS A 267 30.82 2.80 -2.69
N LEU A 268 30.59 2.57 -1.39
CA LEU A 268 31.35 3.18 -0.30
C LEU A 268 32.84 2.79 -0.34
N GLN A 269 33.15 1.53 -0.62
CA GLN A 269 34.54 1.06 -0.70
C GLN A 269 35.36 1.77 -1.79
N ARG A 270 34.73 2.29 -2.84
CA ARG A 270 35.41 3.04 -3.91
C ARG A 270 35.65 4.51 -3.58
N GLN A 271 35.01 5.01 -2.52
CA GLN A 271 35.16 6.38 -2.05
C GLN A 271 36.21 6.50 -0.93
N LEU A 272 36.62 5.36 -0.36
CA LEU A 272 37.76 5.22 0.55
C LEU A 272 39.06 5.08 -0.26
#